data_AF-A0A6P1EEY9-F1
#
_entry.id   AF-A0A6P1EEY9-F1
#
_cell.length_a   1.000
_cell.length_b   1.000
_cell.length_c   1.000
_cell.angle_alpha   90.00
_cell.angle_beta   90.00
_cell.angle_gamma   90.00
#
_symmetry.space_group_name_H-M   'P 1'
#
loop_
_entity.id
_entity.type
_entity.pdbx_description
1 polymer ?
#
loop_
_entity_poly.entity_id
_entity_poly.type
_entity_poly.pdbx_seq_one_letter_code
_entity_poly.pdbx_strand_id
1 'polypeptide(L)'
;MNVRPEIQVQLDALADKLDHWVARVRHPAQFWTQFEQLAGEILDQCANAERDHACACIQAMLERHALELPSWFERGDTPPPGTPGA
;
A
#
# COMPACT_ATOMS: atom_id res chain seq x y z
N MET A 1 -3.58 19.80 -3.05
CA MET A 1 -2.35 19.00 -2.99
C MET A 1 -2.50 17.89 -3.99
N ASN A 2 -1.58 17.80 -4.95
CA ASN A 2 -1.62 16.81 -6.02
C ASN A 2 -0.31 16.02 -5.97
N VAL A 3 -0.39 14.71 -6.04
CA VAL A 3 0.81 13.89 -6.20
C VAL A 3 1.35 14.05 -7.62
N ARG A 4 2.66 13.84 -7.80
CA ARG A 4 3.26 13.73 -9.13
C ARG A 4 2.55 12.65 -9.94
N PRO A 5 2.38 12.84 -11.26
CA PRO A 5 1.69 11.87 -12.12
C PRO A 5 2.35 10.49 -12.09
N GLU A 6 3.67 10.43 -11.87
CA GLU A 6 4.40 9.16 -11.73
C GLU A 6 3.99 8.38 -10.48
N ILE A 7 3.83 9.05 -9.34
CA ILE A 7 3.32 8.45 -8.10
C ILE A 7 1.87 8.00 -8.30
N GLN A 8 1.06 8.82 -8.95
CA GLN A 8 -0.33 8.48 -9.26
C GLN A 8 -0.43 7.19 -10.09
N VAL A 9 0.43 7.03 -11.09
CA VAL A 9 0.49 5.80 -11.92
C VAL A 9 0.94 4.60 -11.09
N GLN A 10 1.91 4.75 -10.19
CA GLN A 10 2.32 3.66 -9.30
C GLN A 10 1.20 3.27 -8.33
N LEU A 11 0.46 4.23 -7.78
CA LEU A 11 -0.71 4.00 -6.93
C LEU A 11 -1.85 3.30 -7.70
N ASP A 12 -2.13 3.71 -8.92
CA ASP A 12 -3.15 3.08 -9.77
C ASP A 12 -2.75 1.64 -10.13
N ALA A 13 -1.48 1.42 -10.47
CA ALA A 13 -0.93 0.08 -10.71
C ALA A 13 -0.98 -0.81 -9.46
N LEU A 14 -0.78 -0.22 -8.27
CA LEU A 14 -0.95 -0.94 -7.00
C LEU A 14 -2.42 -1.33 -6.79
N ALA A 15 -3.37 -0.44 -7.10
CA ALA A 15 -4.80 -0.70 -7.02
C ALA A 15 -5.26 -1.83 -7.95
N ASP A 16 -4.80 -1.83 -9.20
CA ASP A 16 -5.11 -2.89 -10.16
C ASP A 16 -4.54 -4.25 -9.70
N LYS A 17 -3.31 -4.26 -9.20
CA LYS A 17 -2.70 -5.46 -8.62
C LYS A 17 -3.49 -5.95 -7.41
N LEU A 18 -3.95 -5.04 -6.55
CA LEU A 18 -4.77 -5.35 -5.39
C LEU A 18 -6.08 -6.05 -5.79
N ASP A 19 -6.82 -5.52 -6.77
CA ASP A 19 -8.05 -6.14 -7.26
C ASP A 19 -7.79 -7.56 -7.79
N HIS A 20 -6.76 -7.70 -8.62
CA HIS A 20 -6.33 -9.00 -9.16
C HIS A 20 -5.88 -9.99 -8.06
N TRP A 21 -5.23 -9.51 -7.01
CA TRP A 21 -4.78 -10.33 -5.90
C TRP A 21 -5.94 -10.76 -5.01
N VAL A 22 -6.82 -9.83 -4.60
CA VAL A 22 -8.01 -10.12 -3.78
C VAL A 22 -8.90 -11.16 -4.47
N ALA A 23 -9.08 -11.06 -5.78
CA ALA A 23 -9.85 -12.03 -6.56
C ALA A 23 -9.22 -13.44 -6.61
N ARG A 24 -7.91 -13.58 -6.35
CA ARG A 24 -7.16 -14.85 -6.52
C ARG A 24 -6.51 -15.38 -5.24
N VAL A 25 -6.60 -14.68 -4.12
CA VAL A 25 -5.82 -14.98 -2.91
C VAL A 25 -6.20 -16.35 -2.32
N ARG A 26 -5.22 -17.25 -2.29
CA ARG A 26 -5.24 -18.49 -1.49
C ARG A 26 -4.42 -18.37 -0.19
N HIS A 27 -3.48 -17.41 -0.12
CA HIS A 27 -2.61 -17.16 1.04
C HIS A 27 -2.45 -15.66 1.31
N PRO A 28 -3.15 -15.10 2.32
CA PRO A 28 -3.12 -13.67 2.61
C PRO A 28 -1.77 -13.16 3.12
N ALA A 29 -0.95 -14.02 3.75
CA ALA A 29 0.34 -13.61 4.32
C ALA A 29 1.38 -13.19 3.27
N GLN A 30 1.49 -13.91 2.13
CA GLN A 30 2.43 -13.54 1.07
C GLN A 30 1.96 -12.31 0.29
N PHE A 31 0.65 -12.18 0.09
CA PHE A 31 0.04 -11.03 -0.56
C PHE A 31 0.35 -9.74 0.21
N TRP A 32 0.16 -9.75 1.53
CA TRP A 32 0.44 -8.58 2.35
C TRP A 32 1.90 -8.19 2.27
N THR A 33 2.84 -9.12 2.42
CA THR A 33 4.27 -8.81 2.33
C THR A 33 4.66 -8.10 1.03
N GLN A 34 4.09 -8.48 -0.12
CA GLN A 34 4.36 -7.80 -1.39
C GLN A 34 3.72 -6.42 -1.47
N PHE A 35 2.49 -6.29 -0.99
CA PHE A 35 1.79 -5.01 -0.94
C PHE A 35 2.50 -4.00 -0.03
N GLU A 36 2.91 -4.42 1.16
CA GLU A 36 3.60 -3.59 2.14
C GLU A 36 4.91 -3.01 1.57
N GLN A 37 5.67 -3.84 0.85
CA GLN A 37 6.90 -3.42 0.17
C GLN A 37 6.61 -2.37 -0.92
N LEU A 38 5.66 -2.64 -1.81
CA LEU A 38 5.30 -1.70 -2.89
C LEU A 38 4.75 -0.38 -2.35
N ALA A 39 3.86 -0.44 -1.35
CA ALA A 39 3.32 0.73 -0.68
C ALA A 39 4.45 1.53 0.00
N GLY A 40 5.37 0.84 0.67
CA GLY A 40 6.57 1.44 1.27
C GLY A 40 7.44 2.16 0.25
N GLU A 41 7.74 1.53 -0.90
CA GLU A 41 8.53 2.14 -1.97
C GLU A 41 7.85 3.36 -2.59
N ILE A 42 6.53 3.31 -2.77
CA ILE A 42 5.77 4.46 -3.28
C ILE A 42 5.81 5.62 -2.27
N LEU A 43 5.62 5.32 -0.98
CA LEU A 43 5.65 6.32 0.10
C LEU A 43 7.04 6.90 0.35
N ASP A 44 8.11 6.12 0.13
CA ASP A 44 9.50 6.58 0.18
C ASP A 44 9.81 7.55 -0.97
N GLN A 45 9.30 7.26 -2.17
CA GLN A 45 9.41 8.16 -3.33
C GLN A 45 8.57 9.44 -3.18
N CYS A 46 7.51 9.42 -2.35
CA CYS A 46 6.65 10.59 -2.09
C CYS A 46 7.34 11.62 -1.20
N ALA A 47 7.25 12.90 -1.58
CA ALA A 47 7.60 13.97 -0.65
C ALA A 47 6.57 14.04 0.50
N ASN A 48 6.94 14.62 1.65
CA ASN A 48 6.02 14.78 2.80
C ASN A 48 4.66 15.41 2.44
N ALA A 49 4.64 16.32 1.45
CA ALA A 49 3.42 16.98 0.98
C ALA A 49 2.50 16.08 0.12
N GLU A 50 3.05 15.02 -0.45
CA GLU A 50 2.37 14.04 -1.32
C GLU A 50 2.00 12.76 -0.56
N ARG A 51 2.76 12.46 0.51
CA ARG A 51 2.66 11.25 1.31
C ARG A 51 1.28 11.08 1.96
N ASP A 52 0.68 12.17 2.40
CA ASP A 52 -0.69 12.18 2.95
C ASP A 52 -1.72 11.74 1.90
N HIS A 53 -1.61 12.26 0.67
CA HIS A 53 -2.49 11.89 -0.43
C HIS A 53 -2.26 10.44 -0.88
N ALA A 54 -1.01 10.01 -0.99
CA ALA A 54 -0.68 8.63 -1.33
C ALA A 54 -1.22 7.66 -0.27
N CYS A 55 -1.08 7.99 1.02
CA CYS A 55 -1.63 7.22 2.12
C CYS A 55 -3.16 7.14 2.05
N ALA A 56 -3.84 8.27 1.84
CA ALA A 56 -5.29 8.33 1.67
C ALA A 56 -5.77 7.51 0.46
N CYS A 57 -5.02 7.51 -0.64
CA CYS A 57 -5.34 6.73 -1.83
C CYS A 57 -5.24 5.22 -1.53
N ILE A 58 -4.16 4.80 -0.87
CA ILE A 58 -3.95 3.41 -0.46
C ILE A 58 -5.04 2.96 0.53
N GLN A 59 -5.37 3.81 1.51
CA GLN A 59 -6.43 3.53 2.48
C GLN A 59 -7.79 3.34 1.79
N ALA A 60 -8.18 4.25 0.89
CA ALA A 60 -9.44 4.17 0.15
C ALA A 60 -9.52 2.90 -0.72
N MET A 61 -8.40 2.46 -1.31
CA MET A 61 -8.34 1.19 -2.05
C MET A 61 -8.64 0.01 -1.13
N LEU A 62 -7.99 -0.07 0.04
CA LEU A 62 -8.20 -1.15 1.01
C LEU A 62 -9.64 -1.19 1.53
N GLU A 63 -10.22 -0.03 1.87
CA GLU A 63 -11.62 0.10 2.30
C GLU A 63 -12.60 -0.41 1.22
N ARG A 64 -12.33 -0.11 -0.05
CA ARG A 64 -13.16 -0.55 -1.18
C ARG A 64 -13.18 -2.07 -1.33
N HIS A 65 -12.12 -2.75 -0.92
CA HIS A 65 -12.04 -4.22 -0.92
C HIS A 65 -12.44 -4.85 0.42
N ALA A 66 -12.90 -4.06 1.40
CA ALA A 66 -13.21 -4.48 2.77
C ALA A 66 -12.07 -5.26 3.43
N LEU A 67 -10.83 -4.89 3.10
CA LEU A 67 -9.64 -5.46 3.72
C LEU A 67 -9.33 -4.72 5.02
N GLU A 68 -9.02 -5.47 6.07
CA GLU A 68 -8.51 -4.88 7.31
C GLU A 68 -7.12 -4.29 7.03
N LEU A 69 -6.94 -3.00 7.32
CA LEU A 69 -5.62 -2.37 7.27
C LEU A 69 -4.69 -3.08 8.25
N PRO A 70 -3.48 -3.47 7.83
CA PRO A 70 -2.52 -4.04 8.75
C PRO A 70 -2.14 -3.00 9.82
N SER A 71 -1.96 -3.44 11.05
CA SER A 71 -1.85 -2.58 12.25
C SER A 71 -0.66 -1.60 12.26
N TRP A 72 0.30 -1.73 11.35
CA TRP A 72 1.38 -0.76 11.15
C TRP A 72 0.91 0.46 10.33
N PHE A 73 -0.06 0.28 9.42
CA PHE A 73 -0.64 1.36 8.61
C PHE A 73 -1.42 2.35 9.51
N GLU A 74 -2.14 1.86 10.51
CA GLU A 74 -2.89 2.69 11.46
C GLU A 74 -2.00 3.57 12.34
N ARG A 75 -0.74 3.17 12.55
CA ARG A 75 0.18 3.91 13.43
C ARG A 75 0.92 5.05 12.72
N GLY A 76 0.83 5.14 11.39
CA GLY A 76 1.64 6.07 10.59
C GLY A 76 3.15 5.79 10.69
N ASP A 77 3.51 4.62 11.21
CA ASP A 77 4.90 4.19 11.39
C ASP A 77 5.40 3.64 10.05
N THR A 78 6.63 3.98 9.67
CA THR A 78 7.33 3.36 8.53
C THR A 78 7.14 1.83 8.59
N PRO A 79 6.85 1.15 7.47
CA PRO A 79 6.67 -0.30 7.49
C PRO A 79 7.88 -0.95 8.17
N PRO A 80 7.67 -1.91 9.10
CA PRO A 80 8.79 -2.54 9.78
C PRO A 80 9.72 -3.13 8.72
N PRO A 81 11.05 -2.96 8.83
CA PRO A 81 11.98 -3.62 7.92
C PRO A 81 11.71 -5.12 8.04
N GLY A 82 11.20 -5.69 6.94
CA GLY A 82 10.57 -7.01 6.95
C GLY A 82 11.43 -8.00 7.72
N THR A 83 10.93 -8.47 8.86
CA THR A 83 11.53 -9.60 9.56
C THR A 83 11.24 -10.83 8.69
N PRO A 84 12.25 -11.46 8.07
CA PRO A 84 12.07 -12.78 7.50
C PRO A 84 11.75 -13.69 8.68
N GLY A 85 10.54 -14.24 8.72
CA GLY A 85 10.12 -15.16 9.77
C GLY A 85 11.06 -16.36 9.82
N ALA A 86 11.65 -16.52 11.02
CA ALA A 86 12.19 -17.71 11.69
C ALA A 86 12.42 -19.00 10.89
#